data_AF-A0A497K9F4-F1
#
_entry.id   AF-A0A497K9F4-F1
#
_cell.length_a   1.000
_cell.length_b   1.000
_cell.length_c   1.000
_cell.angle_alpha   90.00
_cell.angle_beta   90.00
_cell.angle_gamma   90.00
#
_symmetry.space_group_name_H-M   'P 1'
#
loop_
_entity.id
_entity.type
_entity.pdbx_description
1 polymer ?
#
loop_
_entity_poly.entity_id
_entity_poly.type
_entity_poly.pdbx_seq_one_letter_code
_entity_poly.pdbx_strand_id
1 'polypeptide(L)'
;MPRCPRCGTPLPKDENLRFCPNCGTRIKFRPVGMNLVMKDLSAGVFGALISVMIFILSPPEVNLYFLPSFASAIFVIYIYKVQEIKDALIVAFTVYLFANGILGGLVLGTFAMAGEPYNTHWIPQIHDVILYSFEPVSAFIAGYVGLRISPARVEERAPIAATEREERLGGVVYAS
;
A
#
# COMPACT_ATOMS: atom_id res chain seq x y z
N MET A 1 0.48 25.16 3.95
CA MET A 1 -0.79 25.87 3.61
C MET A 1 -0.83 26.02 2.09
N PRO A 2 -1.86 25.53 1.40
CA PRO A 2 -1.96 25.64 -0.05
C PRO A 2 -2.07 27.11 -0.48
N ARG A 3 -1.23 27.53 -1.44
CA ARG A 3 -1.29 28.88 -2.04
C ARG A 3 -1.90 28.80 -3.43
N CYS A 4 -2.67 29.81 -3.82
CA CYS A 4 -3.18 29.88 -5.18
C CYS A 4 -2.02 29.93 -6.18
N PRO A 5 -1.98 29.07 -7.21
CA PRO A 5 -0.91 29.07 -8.22
C PRO A 5 -0.90 30.33 -9.09
N ARG A 6 -2.01 31.07 -9.16
CA ARG A 6 -2.13 32.30 -9.96
C ARG A 6 -1.84 33.57 -9.16
N CYS A 7 -2.40 33.71 -7.97
CA CYS A 7 -2.30 34.96 -7.18
C CYS A 7 -1.51 34.83 -5.88
N GLY A 8 -1.01 33.63 -5.53
CA GLY A 8 -0.21 33.40 -4.33
C GLY A 8 -0.96 33.50 -3.00
N THR A 9 -2.26 33.82 -3.02
CA THR A 9 -3.05 33.96 -1.78
C THR A 9 -3.16 32.63 -1.02
N PRO A 10 -3.09 32.65 0.32
CA PRO A 10 -3.32 31.47 1.11
C PRO A 10 -4.79 31.04 0.98
N LEU A 11 -5.00 29.78 0.60
CA LEU A 11 -6.33 29.21 0.45
C LEU A 11 -6.84 28.73 1.82
N PRO A 12 -8.11 28.98 2.17
CA PRO A 12 -8.73 28.35 3.33
C PRO A 12 -8.64 26.82 3.21
N LYS A 13 -8.60 26.12 4.34
CA LYS A 13 -8.49 24.65 4.37
C LYS A 13 -9.79 23.93 3.95
N ASP A 14 -10.82 24.66 3.55
CA ASP A 14 -12.13 24.09 3.26
C ASP A 14 -12.09 23.22 2.01
N GLU A 15 -12.53 21.97 2.16
CA GLU A 15 -12.44 20.92 1.15
C GLU A 15 -13.30 21.19 -0.10
N ASN A 16 -14.12 22.25 -0.11
CA ASN A 16 -15.07 22.59 -1.17
C ASN A 16 -14.72 23.85 -1.98
N LEU A 17 -13.50 24.38 -1.87
CA LEU A 17 -13.05 25.54 -2.65
C LEU A 17 -12.86 25.18 -4.12
N ARG A 18 -13.90 25.39 -4.93
CA ARG A 18 -13.84 25.25 -6.40
C ARG A 18 -13.18 26.45 -7.08
N PHE A 19 -13.13 27.59 -6.41
CA PHE A 19 -12.60 28.85 -6.93
C PHE A 19 -11.77 29.58 -5.87
N CYS A 20 -10.72 30.27 -6.31
CA CYS A 20 -9.95 31.15 -5.45
C CYS A 20 -10.75 32.41 -5.10
N PRO A 21 -10.93 32.77 -3.82
CA PRO A 21 -11.71 33.94 -3.42
C PRO A 21 -11.11 35.27 -3.89
N ASN A 22 -9.79 35.35 -4.09
CA ASN A 22 -9.14 36.57 -4.56
C ASN A 22 -9.08 36.72 -6.10
N CYS A 23 -8.76 35.66 -6.84
CA CYS A 23 -8.50 35.76 -8.29
C CYS A 23 -9.51 35.00 -9.17
N GLY A 24 -10.57 34.43 -8.58
CA GLY A 24 -11.63 33.69 -9.30
C GLY A 24 -11.15 32.42 -10.01
N THR A 25 -9.87 32.05 -9.90
CA THR A 25 -9.30 30.91 -10.63
C THR A 25 -9.87 29.61 -10.08
N ARG A 26 -10.35 28.74 -10.96
CA ARG A 26 -10.80 27.41 -10.57
C ARG A 26 -9.62 26.60 -10.02
N ILE A 27 -9.82 26.03 -8.84
CA ILE A 27 -8.85 25.15 -8.19
C ILE A 27 -9.43 23.75 -8.25
N LYS A 28 -8.68 22.84 -8.88
CA LYS A 28 -8.97 21.41 -8.84
C LYS A 28 -7.92 20.78 -7.93
N PHE A 29 -8.37 20.13 -6.86
CA PHE A 29 -7.52 19.19 -6.14
C PHE A 29 -7.42 17.93 -6.98
N ARG A 30 -6.20 17.50 -7.30
CA ARG A 30 -6.00 16.33 -8.14
C ARG A 30 -6.57 15.11 -7.41
N PRO A 31 -7.58 14.40 -7.96
CA PRO A 31 -7.99 13.14 -7.39
C PRO A 31 -6.82 12.17 -7.56
N VAL A 32 -6.34 11.64 -6.45
CA VAL A 32 -5.27 10.66 -6.45
C VAL A 32 -5.90 9.36 -6.92
N GLY A 33 -5.67 8.96 -8.17
CA GLY A 33 -6.39 7.82 -8.75
C GLY A 33 -5.66 7.31 -9.97
N MET A 34 -4.73 6.38 -9.73
CA MET A 34 -4.13 5.33 -10.60
C MET A 34 -2.67 5.08 -10.19
N ASN A 35 -1.93 6.14 -9.80
CA ASN A 35 -0.60 6.02 -9.21
C ASN A 35 -0.61 5.36 -7.81
N LEU A 36 -1.76 5.36 -7.11
CA LEU A 36 -1.91 4.74 -5.80
C LEU A 36 -1.77 3.22 -5.87
N VAL A 37 -2.55 2.55 -6.72
CA VAL A 37 -2.54 1.08 -6.80
C VAL A 37 -1.15 0.52 -7.12
N MET A 38 -0.41 1.13 -8.06
CA MET A 38 0.97 0.71 -8.35
C MET A 38 1.97 1.06 -7.23
N LYS A 39 1.76 2.17 -6.53
CA LYS A 39 2.53 2.50 -5.32
C LYS A 39 2.28 1.49 -4.20
N ASP A 40 1.04 1.05 -4.03
CA ASP A 40 0.67 0.08 -3.00
C ASP A 40 1.16 -1.33 -3.36
N LEU A 41 1.08 -1.71 -4.64
CA LEU A 41 1.65 -2.96 -5.15
C LEU A 41 3.17 -3.01 -4.98
N SER A 42 3.87 -1.93 -5.35
CA SER A 42 5.33 -1.86 -5.18
C SER A 42 5.73 -1.89 -3.71
N ALA A 43 5.00 -1.20 -2.83
CA ALA A 43 5.19 -1.30 -1.38
C ALA A 43 5.04 -2.75 -0.88
N GLY A 44 4.02 -3.46 -1.36
CA GLY A 44 3.81 -4.87 -1.05
C GLY A 44 4.98 -5.78 -1.49
N VAL A 45 5.51 -5.58 -2.70
CA VAL A 45 6.69 -6.32 -3.18
C VAL A 45 7.92 -6.05 -2.32
N PHE A 46 8.15 -4.80 -1.90
CA PHE A 46 9.24 -4.48 -0.96
C PHE A 46 9.07 -5.22 0.38
N GLY A 47 7.84 -5.29 0.90
CA GLY A 47 7.56 -6.04 2.13
C GLY A 47 7.75 -7.54 1.99
N ALA A 48 7.43 -8.11 0.83
CA ALA A 48 7.69 -9.51 0.53
C ALA A 48 9.20 -9.81 0.52
N LEU A 49 10.00 -8.96 -0.11
CA LEU A 49 11.46 -9.10 -0.11
C LEU A 49 12.03 -9.04 1.31
N ILE A 50 11.53 -8.12 2.16
CA ILE A 50 11.94 -8.04 3.56
C ILE A 50 11.56 -9.33 4.31
N SER A 51 10.36 -9.87 4.08
CA SER A 51 9.92 -11.14 4.71
C SER A 51 10.86 -12.29 4.35
N VAL A 52 11.18 -12.44 3.06
CA VAL A 52 12.08 -13.48 2.57
C VAL A 52 13.48 -13.31 3.15
N MET A 53 13.98 -12.07 3.25
CA MET A 53 15.28 -11.79 3.88
C MET A 53 15.29 -12.18 5.36
N ILE A 54 14.22 -11.87 6.10
CA ILE A 54 14.07 -12.29 7.51
C ILE A 54 14.08 -13.81 7.62
N PHE A 55 13.37 -14.50 6.74
CA PHE A 55 13.33 -15.96 6.70
C PHE A 55 14.71 -16.57 6.46
N ILE A 56 15.45 -16.07 5.45
CA ILE A 56 16.78 -16.58 5.10
C ILE A 56 17.82 -16.32 6.19
N LEU A 57 17.74 -15.16 6.87
CA LEU A 57 18.65 -14.84 7.98
C LEU A 57 18.31 -15.60 9.26
N SER A 58 17.12 -16.21 9.35
CA SER A 58 16.71 -16.90 10.56
C SER A 58 17.38 -18.27 10.71
N PRO A 59 17.77 -18.68 11.93
CA PRO A 59 18.29 -20.02 12.17
C PRO A 59 17.27 -21.09 11.72
N PRO A 60 17.71 -22.18 11.05
CA PRO A 60 16.81 -23.21 10.52
C PRO A 60 16.07 -24.01 11.61
N GLU A 61 16.50 -23.91 12.86
CA GLU A 61 15.86 -24.55 14.02
C GLU A 61 14.58 -23.84 14.46
N VAL A 62 14.36 -22.59 14.03
CA VAL A 62 13.20 -21.79 14.41
C VAL A 62 12.29 -21.63 13.19
N ASN A 63 11.15 -22.32 13.20
CA ASN A 63 10.13 -22.11 12.18
C ASN A 63 9.23 -20.94 12.57
N LEU A 64 9.44 -19.76 11.96
CA LEU A 64 8.66 -18.56 12.27
C LEU A 64 7.30 -18.50 11.54
N TYR A 65 6.96 -19.49 10.70
CA TYR A 65 5.69 -19.58 9.98
C TYR A 65 5.28 -18.22 9.36
N PHE A 66 4.21 -17.59 9.87
CA PHE A 66 3.63 -16.35 9.36
C PHE A 66 4.26 -15.07 9.93
N LEU A 67 5.08 -15.15 10.99
CA LEU A 67 5.63 -13.96 11.67
C LEU A 67 6.45 -13.03 10.75
N PRO A 68 7.33 -13.54 9.86
CA PRO A 68 8.14 -12.67 9.00
C PRO A 68 7.28 -11.82 8.08
N SER A 69 6.27 -12.44 7.44
CA SER A 69 5.31 -11.76 6.56
C SER A 69 4.36 -10.84 7.33
N PHE A 70 3.97 -11.22 8.55
CA PHE A 70 3.15 -10.38 9.43
C PHE A 70 3.88 -9.10 9.85
N ALA A 71 5.10 -9.23 10.33
CA ALA A 71 5.91 -8.10 10.77
C ALA A 71 6.28 -7.19 9.59
N SER A 72 6.66 -7.76 8.44
CA SER A 72 7.01 -6.98 7.26
C SER A 72 5.81 -6.22 6.69
N ALA A 73 4.61 -6.81 6.67
CA ALA A 73 3.39 -6.14 6.25
C ALA A 73 3.08 -4.92 7.14
N ILE A 74 3.12 -5.08 8.47
CA ILE A 74 2.91 -3.97 9.40
C ILE A 74 3.95 -2.87 9.18
N PHE A 75 5.22 -3.26 9.04
CA PHE A 75 6.33 -2.34 8.85
C PHE A 75 6.18 -1.50 7.58
N VAL A 76 5.84 -2.13 6.45
CA VAL A 76 5.64 -1.42 5.18
C VAL A 76 4.42 -0.51 5.24
N ILE A 77 3.29 -0.98 5.78
CA ILE A 77 2.08 -0.17 5.93
C ILE A 77 2.37 1.09 6.76
N TYR A 78 3.16 0.94 7.82
CA TYR A 78 3.59 2.04 8.67
C TYR A 78 4.50 3.05 7.93
N ILE A 79 5.53 2.58 7.21
CA ILE A 79 6.46 3.46 6.48
C ILE A 79 5.76 4.19 5.34
N TYR A 80 4.92 3.49 4.59
CA TYR A 80 4.19 4.07 3.45
C TYR A 80 3.00 4.94 3.86
N LYS A 81 2.70 5.02 5.17
CA LYS A 81 1.64 5.84 5.76
C LYS A 81 0.30 5.61 5.06
N VAL A 82 -0.07 4.34 4.90
CA VAL A 82 -1.34 3.97 4.29
C VAL A 82 -2.49 4.42 5.20
N GLN A 83 -3.54 5.01 4.61
CA GLN A 83 -4.65 5.61 5.36
C GLN A 83 -6.00 4.92 5.12
N GLU A 84 -6.17 4.26 3.97
CA GLU A 84 -7.39 3.53 3.69
C GLU A 84 -7.22 2.05 4.06
N ILE A 85 -8.26 1.47 4.66
CA ILE A 85 -8.28 0.03 4.97
C ILE A 85 -8.16 -0.82 3.71
N LYS A 86 -8.74 -0.36 2.59
CA LYS A 86 -8.66 -1.06 1.31
C LYS A 86 -7.22 -1.16 0.83
N ASP A 87 -6.48 -0.07 0.87
CA ASP A 87 -5.08 -0.01 0.44
C ASP A 87 -4.18 -0.82 1.39
N ALA A 88 -4.40 -0.73 2.71
CA ALA A 88 -3.63 -1.48 3.70
C ALA A 88 -3.83 -3.00 3.54
N LEU A 89 -5.06 -3.41 3.22
CA LEU A 89 -5.40 -4.80 2.93
C LEU A 89 -4.71 -5.29 1.65
N ILE A 90 -4.69 -4.48 0.59
CA ILE A 90 -4.00 -4.79 -0.67
C ILE A 90 -2.49 -4.98 -0.40
N VAL A 91 -1.87 -4.06 0.34
CA VAL A 91 -0.45 -4.18 0.73
C VAL A 91 -0.21 -5.44 1.55
N ALA A 92 -1.03 -5.74 2.56
CA ALA A 92 -0.85 -6.94 3.36
C ALA A 92 -0.97 -8.23 2.54
N PHE A 93 -2.02 -8.37 1.72
CA PHE A 93 -2.18 -9.56 0.88
C PHE A 93 -1.07 -9.71 -0.15
N THR A 94 -0.62 -8.62 -0.76
CA THR A 94 0.49 -8.67 -1.71
C THR A 94 1.78 -9.13 -1.05
N VAL A 95 2.13 -8.62 0.15
CA VAL A 95 3.29 -9.10 0.91
C VAL A 95 3.25 -10.62 1.10
N TYR A 96 2.11 -11.16 1.57
CA TYR A 96 1.98 -12.59 1.84
C TYR A 96 2.04 -13.44 0.56
N LEU A 97 1.29 -13.06 -0.48
CA LEU A 97 1.27 -13.79 -1.74
C LEU A 97 2.66 -13.83 -2.40
N PHE A 98 3.34 -12.69 -2.43
CA PHE A 98 4.69 -12.63 -3.01
C PHE A 98 5.72 -13.34 -2.15
N ALA A 99 5.67 -13.21 -0.82
CA ALA A 99 6.60 -13.92 0.07
C ALA A 99 6.50 -15.43 -0.12
N ASN A 100 5.29 -15.97 -0.11
CA ASN A 100 5.06 -17.41 -0.30
C ASN A 100 5.41 -17.88 -1.71
N GLY A 101 5.09 -17.07 -2.73
CA GLY A 101 5.48 -17.35 -4.11
C GLY A 101 7.00 -17.39 -4.28
N ILE A 102 7.73 -16.45 -3.69
CA ILE A 102 9.20 -16.38 -3.75
C ILE A 102 9.81 -17.57 -3.00
N LEU A 103 9.37 -17.85 -1.77
CA LEU A 103 9.91 -18.96 -0.98
C LEU A 103 9.60 -20.31 -1.62
N GLY A 104 8.36 -20.54 -2.06
CA GLY A 104 7.97 -21.77 -2.75
C GLY A 104 8.77 -21.96 -4.05
N GLY A 105 8.94 -20.89 -4.82
CA GLY A 105 9.77 -20.92 -6.02
C GLY A 105 11.25 -21.21 -5.73
N LEU A 106 11.79 -20.64 -4.64
CA LEU A 106 13.17 -20.88 -4.22
C LEU A 106 13.37 -22.34 -3.82
N VAL A 107 12.49 -22.89 -2.98
CA VAL A 107 12.55 -24.29 -2.52
C VAL A 107 12.45 -25.24 -3.72
N LEU A 108 11.44 -25.06 -4.58
CA LEU A 108 11.29 -25.90 -5.78
C LEU A 108 12.47 -25.76 -6.74
N GLY A 109 13.02 -24.55 -6.88
CA GLY A 109 14.22 -24.29 -7.68
C GLY A 109 15.45 -25.03 -7.16
N THR A 110 15.65 -25.08 -5.84
CA THR A 110 16.77 -25.84 -5.25
C THR A 110 16.66 -27.33 -5.53
N PHE A 111 15.47 -27.93 -5.38
CA PHE A 111 15.26 -29.35 -5.72
C PHE A 111 15.44 -29.62 -7.22
N ALA A 112 14.93 -28.72 -8.08
CA ALA A 112 15.10 -28.84 -9.52
C ALA A 112 16.58 -28.78 -9.94
N MET A 113 17.40 -27.95 -9.29
CA MET A 113 18.85 -27.87 -9.53
C MET A 113 19.59 -29.08 -8.94
N ALA A 114 19.15 -29.63 -7.81
CA ALA A 114 19.73 -30.81 -7.19
C ALA A 114 19.38 -32.12 -7.94
N GLY A 115 18.37 -32.09 -8.82
CA GLY A 115 17.87 -33.27 -9.52
C GLY A 115 17.14 -34.25 -8.61
N GLU A 116 16.76 -33.82 -7.40
CA GLU A 116 16.07 -34.64 -6.41
C GLU A 116 14.55 -34.46 -6.55
N PRO A 117 13.77 -35.56 -6.50
CA PRO A 117 12.32 -35.46 -6.50
C PRO A 117 11.82 -34.81 -5.21
N TYR A 118 10.85 -33.91 -5.34
CA TYR A 118 10.18 -33.33 -4.18
C TYR A 118 9.49 -34.43 -3.36
N ASN A 119 9.86 -34.57 -2.08
CA ASN A 119 9.35 -35.64 -1.24
C ASN A 119 7.88 -35.39 -0.88
N THR A 120 6.98 -36.20 -1.44
CA THR A 120 5.52 -36.13 -1.21
C THR A 120 5.03 -37.02 -0.07
N HIS A 121 5.92 -37.80 0.57
CA HIS A 121 5.57 -38.70 1.66
C HIS A 121 5.55 -38.03 3.04
N TRP A 122 5.71 -36.71 3.10
CA TRP A 122 5.60 -35.95 4.33
C TRP A 122 4.14 -35.89 4.79
N ILE A 123 3.90 -36.37 6.01
CA ILE A 123 2.58 -36.34 6.66
C ILE A 123 2.50 -35.03 7.46
N PRO A 124 1.69 -34.05 7.04
CA PRO A 124 1.58 -32.79 7.76
C PRO A 124 1.03 -33.04 9.16
N GLN A 125 1.64 -32.39 10.15
CA GLN A 125 1.13 -32.49 11.52
C GLN A 125 -0.08 -31.56 11.69
N ILE A 126 -0.90 -31.82 12.71
CA ILE A 126 -2.14 -31.04 12.95
C ILE A 126 -1.83 -29.54 13.08
N HIS A 127 -0.68 -29.19 13.66
CA HIS A 127 -0.27 -27.79 13.80
C HIS A 127 0.09 -27.13 12.46
N ASP A 128 0.67 -27.84 11.50
CA ASP A 128 0.99 -27.29 10.18
C ASP A 128 -0.28 -26.90 9.43
N VAL A 129 -1.31 -27.74 9.52
CA VAL A 129 -2.62 -27.46 8.89
C VAL A 129 -3.28 -26.24 9.52
N ILE A 130 -3.25 -26.14 10.85
CA ILE A 130 -3.84 -25.01 11.59
C ILE A 130 -3.09 -23.71 11.27
N LEU A 131 -1.76 -23.72 11.32
CA LEU A 131 -0.94 -22.53 11.10
C LEU A 131 -1.02 -22.05 9.64
N TYR A 132 -1.05 -22.96 8.67
CA TYR A 132 -1.22 -22.60 7.26
C TYR A 132 -2.60 -22.00 6.99
N SER A 133 -3.64 -22.53 7.63
CA SER A 133 -5.00 -21.97 7.54
C SER A 133 -5.12 -20.59 8.20
N PHE A 134 -4.26 -20.31 9.19
CA PHE A 134 -4.24 -19.03 9.90
C PHE A 134 -3.54 -17.92 9.12
N GLU A 135 -2.75 -18.26 8.10
CA GLU A 135 -1.98 -17.30 7.31
C GLU A 135 -2.82 -16.21 6.60
N PRO A 136 -3.94 -16.51 5.91
CA PRO A 136 -4.80 -15.46 5.38
C PRO A 136 -5.48 -14.63 6.48
N VAL A 137 -5.73 -15.22 7.64
CA VAL A 137 -6.30 -14.52 8.80
C VAL A 137 -5.27 -13.55 9.39
N SER A 138 -4.01 -13.97 9.51
CA SER A 138 -2.93 -13.12 9.99
C SER A 138 -2.63 -11.98 9.00
N ALA A 139 -2.75 -12.20 7.69
CA ALA A 139 -2.65 -11.14 6.70
C ALA A 139 -3.73 -10.05 6.90
N PHE A 140 -4.98 -10.47 7.14
CA PHE A 140 -6.07 -9.54 7.44
C PHE A 140 -5.81 -8.73 8.73
N ILE A 141 -5.37 -9.42 9.79
CA ILE A 141 -5.01 -8.78 11.06
C ILE A 141 -3.83 -7.81 10.86
N ALA A 142 -2.80 -8.18 10.10
CA ALA A 142 -1.66 -7.33 9.80
C ALA A 142 -2.07 -6.05 9.08
N GLY A 143 -2.98 -6.15 8.10
CA GLY A 143 -3.56 -4.99 7.42
C GLY A 143 -4.29 -4.05 8.38
N TYR A 144 -5.14 -4.61 9.25
CA TYR A 144 -5.91 -3.84 10.23
C TYR A 144 -5.03 -3.18 11.30
N VAL A 145 -4.09 -3.95 11.89
CA VAL A 145 -3.16 -3.46 12.91
C VAL A 145 -2.19 -2.44 12.32
N GLY A 146 -1.64 -2.72 11.15
CA GLY A 146 -0.76 -1.81 10.42
C GLY A 146 -1.43 -0.48 10.14
N LEU A 147 -2.69 -0.49 9.69
CA LEU A 147 -3.47 0.73 9.47
C LEU A 147 -3.66 1.53 10.77
N ARG A 148 -4.00 0.85 11.87
CA ARG A 148 -4.27 1.50 13.15
C ARG A 148 -3.04 2.17 13.77
N ILE A 149 -1.86 1.62 13.51
CA ILE A 149 -0.56 2.17 13.97
C ILE A 149 -0.04 3.25 13.01
N SER A 150 -0.46 3.21 11.74
CA SER A 150 -0.02 4.13 10.70
C SER A 150 -0.30 5.59 11.06
N PRO A 151 0.70 6.49 11.02
CA PRO A 151 0.49 7.89 11.34
C PRO A 151 -0.35 8.58 10.25
N ALA A 152 -1.28 9.42 10.67
CA ALA A 152 -2.04 10.25 9.74
C ALA A 152 -1.09 11.12 8.91
N ARG A 153 -1.01 10.84 7.60
CA ARG A 153 -0.32 11.70 6.64
C ARG A 153 -1.04 13.05 6.63
N VAL A 154 -0.34 14.11 7.05
CA VAL A 154 -0.74 15.49 6.74
C VAL A 154 -0.54 15.65 5.25
N GLU A 155 -1.58 15.34 4.50
CA GLU A 155 -1.56 15.43 3.04
C GLU A 155 -1.62 16.93 2.69
N GLU A 156 -0.46 17.53 2.43
CA GLU A 156 -0.41 18.81 1.74
C GLU A 156 -0.94 18.58 0.32
N ARG A 157 -2.27 18.66 0.17
CA ARG A 157 -2.94 18.73 -1.12
C ARG A 157 -2.39 19.97 -1.84
N ALA A 158 -1.37 19.78 -2.67
CA ALA A 158 -0.83 20.85 -3.50
C ALA A 158 -1.92 21.27 -4.51
N PRO A 159 -2.38 22.54 -4.49
CA PRO A 159 -3.39 23.00 -5.43
C PRO A 159 -2.76 23.12 -6.82
N ILE A 160 -3.39 22.53 -7.83
CA ILE A 160 -2.96 22.65 -9.23
C ILE A 160 -3.94 23.60 -9.94
N ALA A 161 -3.43 24.52 -10.75
CA ALA A 161 -4.24 25.41 -11.57
C ALA A 161 -4.98 24.59 -12.65
N ALA A 162 -6.29 24.82 -12.82
CA ALA A 162 -7.00 24.27 -13.97
C ALA A 162 -6.46 24.90 -15.27
N THR A 163 -6.17 24.08 -16.28
CA THR A 163 -5.63 24.52 -17.56
C THR A 163 -6.64 25.40 -18.31
N GLU A 164 -6.18 26.52 -18.90
CA GLU A 164 -6.97 27.58 -19.57
C GLU A 164 -7.96 27.08 -20.64
N ARG A 165 -7.81 25.85 -21.16
CA ARG A 165 -8.66 25.29 -22.22
C ARG A 165 -10.12 25.06 -21.77
N GLU A 166 -10.38 24.98 -20.46
CA GLU A 166 -11.72 24.82 -19.88
C GLU A 166 -12.37 26.16 -19.47
N GLU A 167 -11.64 27.29 -19.44
CA GLU A 167 -12.17 28.60 -19.01
C GLU A 167 -13.25 29.15 -19.98
N ARG A 168 -13.28 28.69 -21.24
CA ARG A 168 -14.22 29.20 -22.24
C ARG A 168 -15.63 28.62 -22.18
N LEU A 169 -15.89 27.58 -21.38
CA LEU A 169 -17.14 26.80 -21.49
C LEU A 169 -18.15 27.01 -20.36
N GLY A 170 -17.94 27.93 -19.42
CA GLY A 170 -18.88 28.06 -18.31
C GLY A 170 -18.80 29.36 -17.52
N GLY A 171 -19.35 30.42 -18.09
CA GLY A 171 -19.68 31.64 -17.35
C GLY A 171 -21.00 32.22 -17.86
N VAL A 172 -22.08 32.01 -17.12
CA VAL A 172 -23.28 32.85 -17.25
C VAL A 172 -23.16 33.90 -16.16
N VAL A 173 -22.91 35.14 -16.56
CA VAL A 173 -22.95 36.31 -15.68
C VAL A 173 -24.41 36.72 -15.59
N TYR A 174 -25.04 36.55 -14.41
CA TYR A 174 -26.29 37.25 -14.15
C TYR A 174 -25.94 38.71 -13.85
N ALA A 175 -26.21 39.58 -14.81
CA ALA A 175 -26.26 41.02 -14.57
C ALA A 175 -27.57 41.33 -13.84
N SER A 176 -27.47 41.97 -12.68
CA SER A 176 -28.56 42.70 -12.03
C SER A 176 -28.79 44.04 -12.70
#